data_AF-A0A1W9M6J8-F1
#
_entry.id   AF-A0A1W9M6J8-F1
#
_cell.length_a   1.000
_cell.length_b   1.000
_cell.length_c   1.000
_cell.angle_alpha   90.00
_cell.angle_beta   90.00
_cell.angle_gamma   90.00
#
_symmetry.space_group_name_H-M   'P 1'
#
loop_
_entity.id
_entity.type
_entity.pdbx_description
1 polymer ?
#
loop_
_entity_poly.entity_id
_entity_poly.type
_entity_poly.pdbx_seq_one_letter_code
_entity_poly.pdbx_strand_id
1 'polypeptide(L)'
;MSSGEQEKDYLNKVSEIYNRLSMKGLPESDAALHEIPLEKIFVRLTIQIRQDTFSARQAYEDEKEAENLSSDDAERLRMQREIRHMEREKSRVDLSIADALHRHPRLLIVGDPGSGKTTLTRWLAVIFAKKQQAQEHLLGSRFTENRVPIVLELRRFVVRLSELAKQPNVFNLADEVIQFVKKDARFEKCAQFVSHSLKS
;
A
#
# COMPACT_ATOMS: atom_id res chain seq x y z
N MET A 1 29.05 -8.16 5.43
CA MET A 1 27.80 -8.81 5.88
C MET A 1 27.45 -9.91 4.91
N SER A 2 27.04 -11.08 5.40
CA SER A 2 26.51 -12.14 4.53
C SER A 2 25.13 -11.74 3.98
N SER A 3 24.65 -12.40 2.91
CA SER A 3 23.33 -12.11 2.33
C SER A 3 22.19 -12.24 3.36
N GLY A 4 22.22 -13.28 4.20
CA GLY A 4 21.23 -13.48 5.27
C GLY A 4 21.32 -12.46 6.40
N GLU A 5 22.51 -11.92 6.68
CA GLU A 5 22.68 -10.85 7.67
C GLU A 5 22.11 -9.53 7.17
N GLN A 6 22.27 -9.23 5.87
CA GLN A 6 21.67 -8.05 5.23
C GLN A 6 20.15 -8.14 5.14
N GLU A 7 19.58 -9.32 4.85
CA GLU A 7 18.13 -9.55 4.92
C GLU A 7 17.62 -9.25 6.33
N LYS A 8 18.24 -9.85 7.35
CA LYS A 8 17.84 -9.67 8.74
C LYS A 8 17.90 -8.20 9.17
N ASP A 9 18.98 -7.48 8.83
CA ASP A 9 19.11 -6.05 9.10
C ASP A 9 18.01 -5.24 8.41
N TYR A 10 17.72 -5.53 7.14
CA TYR A 10 16.65 -4.88 6.39
C TYR A 10 15.28 -5.09 7.05
N LEU A 11 14.91 -6.34 7.34
CA LEU A 11 13.61 -6.67 7.93
C LEU A 11 13.46 -6.06 9.33
N ASN A 12 14.53 -6.08 10.14
CA ASN A 12 14.52 -5.42 11.45
C ASN A 12 14.23 -3.92 11.31
N LYS A 13 14.90 -3.23 10.39
CA LYS A 13 14.68 -1.80 10.13
C LYS A 13 13.27 -1.51 9.63
N VAL A 14 12.72 -2.33 8.73
CA VAL A 14 11.32 -2.19 8.29
C VAL A 14 10.37 -2.28 9.49
N SER A 15 10.54 -3.30 10.33
CA SER A 15 9.74 -3.45 11.55
C SER A 15 9.89 -2.24 12.49
N GLU A 16 11.11 -1.80 12.77
CA GLU A 16 11.36 -0.66 13.68
C GLU A 16 10.74 0.65 13.17
N ILE A 17 10.84 0.92 11.87
CA ILE A 17 10.34 2.15 11.25
C ILE A 17 8.81 2.17 11.19
N TYR A 18 8.18 1.05 10.80
CA TYR A 18 6.76 1.03 10.47
C TYR A 18 5.84 0.50 11.59
N ASN A 19 6.40 -0.12 12.63
CA ASN A 19 5.62 -0.57 13.79
C ASN A 19 5.30 0.55 14.78
N ARG A 20 5.64 1.81 14.48
CA ARG A 20 5.39 2.96 15.36
C ARG A 20 4.20 3.78 14.85
N LEU A 21 3.09 3.77 15.58
CA LEU A 21 1.97 4.67 15.32
C LEU A 21 2.19 5.98 16.10
N SER A 22 2.28 7.10 15.39
CA SER A 22 2.34 8.42 15.99
C SER A 22 0.92 8.99 16.08
N MET A 23 0.45 9.20 17.31
CA MET A 23 -0.87 9.77 17.62
C MET A 23 -0.84 11.28 17.43
N LYS A 24 -0.64 11.76 16.19
CA LYS A 24 -0.71 13.20 15.88
C LYS A 24 -2.18 13.63 15.80
N GLY A 25 -2.60 14.55 16.68
CA GLY A 25 -3.93 15.17 16.65
C GLY A 25 -4.88 14.76 17.78
N LEU A 26 -4.45 13.93 18.72
CA LEU A 26 -5.18 13.71 19.97
C LEU A 26 -4.69 14.72 21.03
N PRO A 27 -5.59 15.31 21.83
CA PRO A 27 -5.26 16.36 22.80
C PRO A 27 -4.46 15.86 24.01
N GLU A 28 -4.09 14.58 24.07
CA GLU A 28 -3.42 13.97 25.22
C GLU A 28 -1.90 13.99 25.07
N SER A 29 -1.31 14.90 25.84
CA SER A 29 0.12 15.20 25.99
C SER A 29 0.88 14.14 26.81
N ASP A 30 0.66 12.85 26.56
CA ASP A 30 1.45 11.80 27.23
C ASP A 30 2.51 11.23 26.29
N ALA A 31 3.78 11.47 26.63
CA ALA A 31 4.93 10.97 25.88
C ALA A 31 4.95 9.44 25.76
N ALA A 32 4.31 8.72 26.69
CA ALA A 32 4.19 7.27 26.66
C ALA A 32 3.19 6.76 25.58
N LEU A 33 2.25 7.60 25.14
CA LEU A 33 1.23 7.25 24.13
C LEU A 33 1.66 7.59 22.70
N HIS A 34 2.85 8.18 22.51
CA HIS A 34 3.31 8.64 21.20
C HIS A 34 3.89 7.54 20.30
N GLU A 35 4.14 6.32 20.83
CA GLU A 35 4.80 5.24 20.10
C GLU A 35 4.23 3.85 20.41
N ILE A 36 2.95 3.64 20.10
CA ILE A 36 2.31 2.35 20.31
C ILE A 36 2.68 1.37 19.18
N PRO A 37 3.10 0.12 19.50
CA PRO A 37 3.36 -0.91 18.51
C PRO A 37 2.11 -1.22 17.68
N LEU A 38 2.15 -0.91 16.38
CA LEU A 38 1.03 -1.06 15.46
C LEU A 38 0.47 -2.48 15.47
N GLU A 39 1.33 -3.49 15.49
CA GLU A 39 0.92 -4.90 15.54
C GLU A 39 0.07 -5.29 16.76
N LYS A 40 0.18 -4.55 17.87
CA LYS A 40 -0.56 -4.82 19.11
C LYS A 40 -1.94 -4.17 19.14
N ILE A 41 -2.18 -3.16 18.30
CA ILE A 41 -3.41 -2.35 18.30
C ILE A 41 -4.19 -2.42 17.00
N PHE A 42 -3.66 -3.07 15.97
CA PHE A 42 -4.33 -3.17 14.69
C PHE A 42 -5.61 -4.01 14.82
N VAL A 43 -6.75 -3.35 14.69
CA VAL A 43 -8.05 -4.00 14.54
C VAL A 43 -8.21 -4.39 13.07
N ARG A 44 -8.57 -5.64 12.81
CA ARG A 44 -8.81 -6.14 11.45
C ARG A 44 -9.85 -5.26 10.75
N LEU A 45 -9.46 -4.68 9.63
CA LEU A 45 -10.37 -3.93 8.77
C LEU A 45 -11.23 -4.90 7.96
N THR A 46 -12.51 -4.58 7.84
CA THR A 46 -13.39 -5.22 6.85
C THR A 46 -12.99 -4.72 5.48
N ILE A 47 -12.62 -5.63 4.57
CA ILE A 47 -12.25 -5.30 3.20
C ILE A 47 -13.30 -5.87 2.25
N GLN A 48 -13.73 -5.03 1.32
CA GLN A 48 -14.60 -5.41 0.22
C GLN A 48 -13.80 -5.34 -1.07
N ILE A 49 -13.82 -6.41 -1.86
CA ILE A 49 -13.14 -6.42 -3.16
C ILE A 49 -14.13 -6.09 -4.26
N ARG A 50 -13.75 -5.12 -5.10
CA ARG A 50 -14.36 -4.89 -6.39
C ARG A 50 -13.64 -5.78 -7.40
N GLN A 51 -14.35 -6.69 -8.06
CA GLN A 51 -13.74 -7.62 -9.04
C GLN A 51 -13.22 -6.93 -10.32
N ASP A 52 -13.49 -5.64 -10.51
CA ASP A 52 -13.09 -4.94 -11.74
C ASP A 52 -11.68 -4.36 -11.66
N THR A 53 -10.72 -5.12 -12.19
CA THR A 53 -9.35 -4.71 -12.53
C THR A 53 -9.28 -3.54 -13.52
N PHE A 54 -10.42 -3.14 -14.10
CA PHE A 54 -10.55 -2.07 -15.10
C PHE A 54 -10.97 -0.70 -14.53
N SER A 55 -11.28 -0.62 -13.23
CA SER A 55 -12.01 0.53 -12.65
C SER A 55 -11.19 1.79 -12.37
N ALA A 56 -9.91 1.68 -11.98
CA ALA A 56 -9.13 2.86 -11.58
C ALA A 56 -8.74 3.75 -12.77
N ARG A 57 -8.39 3.14 -13.90
CA ARG A 57 -8.03 3.85 -15.13
C ARG A 57 -9.26 4.52 -15.75
N GLN A 58 -10.38 3.79 -15.86
CA GLN A 58 -11.64 4.37 -16.31
C GLN A 58 -12.16 5.46 -15.37
N ALA A 59 -12.03 5.30 -14.05
CA ALA A 59 -12.44 6.35 -13.10
C ALA A 59 -11.63 7.64 -13.30
N TYR A 60 -10.32 7.52 -13.54
CA TYR A 60 -9.45 8.65 -13.84
C TYR A 60 -9.75 9.29 -15.21
N GLU A 61 -9.99 8.46 -16.24
CA GLU A 61 -10.37 8.93 -17.58
C GLU A 61 -11.75 9.62 -17.56
N ASP A 62 -12.74 9.04 -16.88
CA ASP A 62 -14.07 9.62 -16.66
C ASP A 62 -13.97 10.98 -15.93
N GLU A 63 -13.11 11.09 -14.90
CA GLU A 63 -12.90 12.31 -14.12
C GLU A 63 -12.33 13.44 -14.97
N LYS A 64 -11.33 13.12 -15.80
CA LYS A 64 -10.72 14.05 -16.76
C LYS A 64 -11.67 14.47 -17.89
N GLU A 65 -12.56 13.58 -18.34
CA GLU A 65 -13.58 13.92 -19.35
C GLU A 65 -14.63 14.89 -18.78
N ALA A 66 -15.04 14.71 -17.52
CA ALA A 66 -16.01 15.59 -16.86
C ALA A 66 -15.52 17.04 -16.66
N GLU A 67 -14.22 17.26 -16.56
CA GLU A 67 -13.64 18.60 -16.47
C GLU A 67 -13.78 19.42 -17.78
N ASN A 68 -14.06 18.77 -18.92
CA ASN A 68 -14.12 19.41 -20.24
C ASN A 68 -15.53 19.47 -20.85
N LEU A 69 -16.58 19.10 -20.10
CA LEU A 69 -17.95 18.96 -20.60
C LEU A 69 -18.84 20.18 -20.28
N SER A 70 -19.89 20.37 -21.10
CA SER A 70 -20.95 21.35 -20.83
C SER A 70 -21.74 20.99 -19.57
N SER A 71 -22.50 21.94 -18.99
CA SER A 71 -23.26 21.70 -17.75
C SER A 71 -24.25 20.54 -17.86
N ASP A 72 -24.91 20.40 -19.01
CA ASP A 72 -25.93 19.37 -19.25
C ASP A 72 -25.30 17.99 -19.46
N ASP A 73 -24.15 17.93 -20.12
CA ASP A 73 -23.42 16.68 -20.32
C ASP A 73 -22.76 16.21 -19.01
N ALA A 74 -22.30 17.15 -18.19
CA ALA A 74 -21.75 16.86 -16.86
C ALA A 74 -22.82 16.27 -15.93
N GLU A 75 -24.06 16.74 -15.99
CA GLU A 75 -25.18 16.21 -15.20
C GLU A 75 -25.55 14.78 -15.64
N ARG A 76 -25.61 14.52 -16.95
CA ARG A 76 -25.81 13.17 -17.49
C ARG A 76 -24.70 12.21 -17.09
N LEU A 77 -23.44 12.67 -17.11
CA LEU A 77 -22.30 11.86 -16.65
C LEU A 77 -22.40 11.54 -15.16
N ARG A 78 -22.81 12.51 -14.32
CA ARG A 78 -23.01 12.29 -12.88
C ARG A 78 -24.06 11.23 -12.61
N MET A 79 -25.20 11.29 -13.30
CA MET A 79 -26.26 10.28 -13.15
C MET A 79 -25.80 8.90 -13.62
N GLN A 80 -25.08 8.80 -14.73
CA GLN A 80 -24.49 7.52 -15.17
C GLN A 80 -23.45 6.98 -14.17
N ARG A 81 -22.67 7.86 -13.52
CA ARG A 81 -21.72 7.47 -12.47
C ARG A 81 -22.43 6.93 -11.24
N GLU A 82 -23.52 7.56 -10.80
CA GLU A 82 -24.32 7.05 -9.67
C GLU A 82 -24.89 5.68 -9.97
N ILE A 83 -25.46 5.47 -11.16
CA ILE A 83 -25.98 4.16 -11.59
C ILE A 83 -24.85 3.11 -11.58
N ARG A 84 -23.71 3.40 -12.22
CA ARG A 84 -22.53 2.51 -12.20
C ARG A 84 -22.00 2.28 -10.79
N HIS A 85 -22.03 3.29 -9.92
CA HIS A 85 -21.60 3.16 -8.53
C HIS A 85 -22.52 2.19 -7.80
N MET A 86 -23.83 2.35 -7.91
CA MET A 86 -24.82 1.46 -7.30
C MET A 86 -24.70 0.01 -7.81
N GLU A 87 -24.50 -0.19 -9.11
CA GLU A 87 -24.24 -1.52 -9.68
C GLU A 87 -22.96 -2.15 -9.12
N ARG A 88 -21.89 -1.36 -9.00
CA ARG A 88 -20.62 -1.78 -8.37
C ARG A 88 -20.74 -2.05 -6.88
N GLU A 89 -21.66 -1.40 -6.17
CA GLU A 89 -21.92 -1.71 -4.75
C GLU A 89 -22.63 -3.04 -4.60
N LYS A 90 -23.56 -3.36 -5.52
CA LYS A 90 -24.28 -4.65 -5.52
C LYS A 90 -23.39 -5.86 -5.85
N SER A 91 -22.27 -5.66 -6.57
CA SER A 91 -21.33 -6.74 -6.92
C SER A 91 -20.17 -6.92 -5.94
N ARG A 92 -20.17 -6.21 -4.80
CA ARG A 92 -19.11 -6.39 -3.80
C ARG A 92 -19.23 -7.74 -3.13
N VAL A 93 -18.12 -8.46 -3.09
CA VAL A 93 -17.96 -9.67 -2.28
C VAL A 93 -17.02 -9.33 -1.14
N ASP A 94 -17.44 -9.63 0.08
CA ASP A 94 -16.58 -9.54 1.25
C ASP A 94 -15.47 -10.59 1.11
N LEU A 95 -14.22 -10.14 1.10
CA LEU A 95 -13.06 -11.03 1.01
C LEU A 95 -12.09 -10.66 2.13
N SER A 96 -11.54 -11.67 2.79
CA SER A 96 -10.50 -11.43 3.78
C SER A 96 -9.25 -10.85 3.12
N ILE A 97 -8.46 -10.06 3.88
CA ILE A 97 -7.14 -9.56 3.43
C ILE A 97 -6.24 -10.72 2.97
N ALA A 98 -6.28 -11.84 3.69
CA ALA A 98 -5.46 -13.01 3.39
C ALA A 98 -5.81 -13.61 2.01
N ASP A 99 -7.10 -13.80 1.75
CA ASP A 99 -7.59 -14.27 0.46
C ASP A 99 -7.25 -13.27 -0.66
N ALA A 100 -7.38 -11.97 -0.41
CA ALA A 100 -7.05 -10.92 -1.36
C ALA A 100 -5.59 -11.00 -1.80
N LEU A 101 -4.68 -11.09 -0.81
CA LEU A 101 -3.24 -11.17 -1.03
C LEU A 101 -2.81 -12.47 -1.72
N HIS A 102 -3.54 -13.56 -1.50
CA HIS A 102 -3.26 -14.85 -2.12
C HIS A 102 -3.76 -14.91 -3.57
N ARG A 103 -4.97 -14.42 -3.84
CA ARG A 103 -5.58 -14.48 -5.17
C ARG A 103 -5.05 -13.43 -6.14
N HIS A 104 -4.61 -12.28 -5.62
CA HIS A 104 -4.25 -11.15 -6.46
C HIS A 104 -2.80 -10.71 -6.21
N PRO A 105 -1.92 -10.80 -7.23
CA PRO A 105 -0.54 -10.33 -7.11
C PRO A 105 -0.45 -8.80 -7.04
N ARG A 106 -1.52 -8.09 -7.44
CA ARG A 106 -1.60 -6.62 -7.46
C ARG A 106 -2.95 -6.20 -6.88
N LEU A 107 -2.90 -5.34 -5.86
CA LEU A 107 -4.08 -4.82 -5.17
C LEU A 107 -4.00 -3.30 -5.09
N LEU A 108 -5.14 -2.65 -5.33
CA LEU A 108 -5.33 -1.24 -5.04
C LEU A 108 -6.26 -1.11 -3.83
N ILE A 109 -5.78 -0.46 -2.77
CA ILE A 109 -6.55 -0.22 -1.56
C ILE A 109 -7.16 1.18 -1.68
N VAL A 110 -8.48 1.25 -1.80
CA VAL A 110 -9.25 2.50 -1.89
C VAL A 110 -10.11 2.69 -0.64
N GLY A 111 -10.47 3.95 -0.35
CA GLY A 111 -11.34 4.30 0.78
C GLY A 111 -11.15 5.77 1.19
N ASP A 112 -12.02 6.26 2.06
CA ASP A 112 -12.05 7.67 2.45
C ASP A 112 -10.78 8.13 3.19
N PRO A 113 -10.44 9.44 3.18
CA PRO A 113 -9.39 9.97 4.03
C PRO A 113 -9.59 9.52 5.49
N GLY A 114 -8.51 9.06 6.15
CA GLY A 114 -8.59 8.55 7.52
C GLY A 114 -9.07 7.09 7.67
N SER A 115 -9.47 6.39 6.60
CA SER A 115 -9.96 5.00 6.67
C SER A 115 -8.89 3.93 7.04
N GLY A 116 -7.68 4.34 7.39
CA GLY A 116 -6.62 3.43 7.84
C GLY A 116 -5.81 2.74 6.73
N LYS A 117 -5.91 3.17 5.46
CA LYS A 117 -5.15 2.57 4.33
C LYS A 117 -3.64 2.50 4.58
N THR A 118 -3.03 3.61 4.99
CA THR A 118 -1.60 3.67 5.33
C THR A 118 -1.27 2.81 6.55
N THR A 119 -2.19 2.74 7.50
CA THR A 119 -2.06 1.90 8.70
C THR A 119 -2.06 0.42 8.33
N LEU A 120 -2.98 -0.01 7.45
CA LEU A 120 -3.05 -1.38 6.92
C LEU A 120 -1.77 -1.77 6.17
N THR A 121 -1.27 -0.91 5.27
CA THR A 121 -0.05 -1.23 4.50
C THR A 121 1.19 -1.31 5.39
N ARG A 122 1.30 -0.44 6.41
CA ARG A 122 2.36 -0.53 7.43
C ARG A 122 2.24 -1.78 8.28
N TRP A 123 1.04 -2.13 8.72
CA TRP A 123 0.80 -3.35 9.50
C TRP A 123 1.22 -4.60 8.72
N LEU A 124 0.83 -4.70 7.43
CA LEU A 124 1.29 -5.76 6.55
C LEU A 124 2.83 -5.81 6.48
N ALA A 125 3.48 -4.67 6.25
CA ALA A 125 4.93 -4.62 6.21
C ALA A 125 5.59 -5.12 7.49
N VAL A 126 5.04 -4.79 8.66
CA VAL A 126 5.56 -5.24 9.97
C VAL A 126 5.41 -6.74 10.14
N ILE A 127 4.21 -7.31 9.90
CA ILE A 127 3.99 -8.75 10.12
C ILE A 127 4.84 -9.60 9.16
N PHE A 128 5.04 -9.15 7.92
CA PHE A 128 5.94 -9.81 6.97
C PHE A 128 7.41 -9.68 7.38
N ALA A 129 7.84 -8.49 7.83
CA ALA A 129 9.19 -8.26 8.31
C ALA A 129 9.55 -9.15 9.52
N LYS A 130 8.58 -9.36 10.41
CA LYS A 130 8.72 -10.23 11.58
C LYS A 130 8.50 -11.71 11.29
N LYS A 131 8.14 -12.09 10.06
CA LYS A 131 7.78 -13.47 9.67
C LYS A 131 6.63 -14.04 10.51
N GLN A 132 5.64 -13.19 10.83
CA GLN A 132 4.48 -13.51 11.67
C GLN A 132 3.18 -13.70 10.87
N GLN A 133 3.21 -13.54 9.56
CA GLN A 133 2.02 -13.57 8.70
C GLN A 133 1.15 -14.82 8.89
N ALA A 134 1.77 -15.98 9.14
CA ALA A 134 1.07 -17.26 9.35
C ALA A 134 0.41 -17.42 10.73
N GLN A 135 0.52 -16.43 11.64
CA GLN A 135 -0.16 -16.51 12.93
C GLN A 135 -1.68 -16.40 12.76
N GLU A 136 -2.42 -17.21 13.52
CA GLU A 136 -3.88 -17.37 13.34
C GLU A 136 -4.66 -16.05 13.49
N HIS A 137 -4.25 -15.20 14.43
CA HIS A 137 -4.86 -13.89 14.66
C HIS A 137 -4.42 -12.80 13.66
N LEU A 138 -3.47 -13.09 12.77
CA LEU A 138 -2.97 -12.18 11.72
C LEU A 138 -3.56 -12.54 10.35
N LEU A 139 -2.80 -13.14 9.43
CA LEU A 139 -3.33 -13.60 8.13
C LEU A 139 -3.78 -15.06 8.14
N GLY A 140 -3.52 -15.80 9.22
CA GLY A 140 -3.93 -17.20 9.36
C GLY A 140 -2.85 -18.19 8.95
N SER A 141 -2.91 -19.39 9.50
CA SER A 141 -1.96 -20.49 9.27
C SER A 141 -1.76 -20.88 7.80
N ARG A 142 -2.70 -20.55 6.92
CA ARG A 142 -2.60 -20.80 5.47
C ARG A 142 -1.67 -19.84 4.74
N PHE A 143 -1.31 -18.71 5.35
CA PHE A 143 -0.45 -17.71 4.71
C PHE A 143 1.03 -18.02 4.96
N THR A 144 1.59 -19.00 4.23
CA THR A 144 2.97 -19.47 4.41
C THR A 144 3.99 -18.80 3.49
N GLU A 145 3.53 -17.97 2.55
CA GLU A 145 4.40 -17.28 1.61
C GLU A 145 5.32 -16.29 2.35
N ASN A 146 6.63 -16.45 2.16
CA ASN A 146 7.62 -15.52 2.67
C ASN A 146 7.81 -14.38 1.66
N ARG A 147 7.17 -13.24 1.91
CA ARG A 147 7.31 -12.03 1.10
C ARG A 147 8.19 -11.02 1.81
N VAL A 148 9.09 -10.38 1.07
CA VAL A 148 9.92 -9.29 1.58
C VAL A 148 9.16 -7.96 1.42
N PRO A 149 8.80 -7.28 2.52
CA PRO A 149 8.03 -6.04 2.44
C PRO A 149 8.92 -4.88 2.00
N ILE A 150 8.63 -4.29 0.84
CA ILE A 150 9.28 -3.07 0.36
C ILE A 150 8.27 -1.93 0.40
N VAL A 151 8.41 -1.05 1.39
CA VAL A 151 7.48 0.07 1.59
C VAL A 151 7.99 1.30 0.84
N LEU A 152 7.19 1.75 -0.13
CA LEU A 152 7.45 2.94 -0.93
C LEU A 152 6.44 4.02 -0.58
N GLU A 153 6.92 5.17 -0.11
CA GLU A 153 6.06 6.33 0.06
C GLU A 153 6.03 7.12 -1.26
N LEU A 154 4.94 7.00 -2.02
CA LEU A 154 4.80 7.62 -3.34
C LEU A 154 5.08 9.13 -3.36
N ARG A 155 4.81 9.83 -2.25
CA ARG A 155 5.17 11.25 -2.07
C ARG A 155 6.66 11.55 -2.29
N ARG A 156 7.55 10.58 -2.00
CA ARG A 156 8.99 10.71 -2.23
C ARG A 156 9.38 10.51 -3.70
N PHE A 157 8.46 10.01 -4.52
CA PHE A 157 8.60 9.86 -5.96
C PHE A 157 7.94 11.00 -6.74
N VAL A 158 7.46 12.07 -6.09
CA VAL A 158 6.67 13.13 -6.74
C VAL A 158 7.36 13.73 -7.97
N VAL A 159 8.67 13.97 -7.91
CA VAL A 159 9.44 14.49 -9.06
C VAL A 159 9.39 13.49 -10.21
N ARG A 160 9.71 12.22 -9.93
CA ARG A 160 9.73 11.15 -10.93
C ARG A 160 8.35 10.89 -11.54
N LEU A 161 7.30 10.87 -10.72
CA LEU A 161 5.92 10.71 -11.17
C LEU A 161 5.48 11.90 -12.05
N SER A 162 5.92 13.12 -11.71
CA SER A 162 5.65 14.32 -12.51
C SER A 162 6.35 14.27 -13.88
N GLU A 163 7.58 13.77 -13.94
CA GLU A 163 8.29 13.54 -15.20
C GLU A 163 7.60 12.48 -16.06
N LEU A 164 7.19 11.35 -15.46
CA LEU A 164 6.47 10.30 -16.16
C LEU A 164 5.12 10.76 -16.70
N ALA A 165 4.42 11.66 -15.98
CA ALA A 165 3.18 12.26 -16.45
C ALA A 165 3.39 13.17 -17.68
N LYS A 166 4.53 13.86 -17.76
CA LYS A 166 4.89 14.73 -18.89
C LYS A 166 5.42 13.93 -20.08
N GLN A 167 6.21 12.90 -19.82
CA GLN A 167 6.84 12.05 -20.82
C GLN A 167 6.70 10.59 -20.37
N PRO A 168 5.63 9.91 -20.82
CA PRO A 168 5.38 8.51 -20.50
C PRO A 168 6.46 7.63 -21.14
N ASN A 169 7.56 7.42 -20.42
CA ASN A 169 8.64 6.54 -20.82
C ASN A 169 8.54 5.23 -20.05
N VAL A 170 8.81 4.11 -20.74
CA VAL A 170 8.96 2.82 -20.07
C VAL A 170 10.14 2.92 -19.10
N PHE A 171 9.92 2.54 -17.85
CA PHE A 171 10.96 2.50 -16.84
C PHE A 171 10.91 1.20 -16.06
N ASN A 172 12.06 0.81 -15.53
CA ASN A 172 12.17 -0.38 -14.70
C ASN A 172 11.85 -0.01 -13.24
N LEU A 173 10.69 -0.44 -12.74
CA LEU A 173 10.30 -0.18 -11.36
C LEU A 173 11.28 -0.78 -10.35
N ALA A 174 11.88 -1.94 -10.63
CA ALA A 174 12.87 -2.55 -9.74
C ALA A 174 14.10 -1.64 -9.58
N ASP A 175 14.60 -1.05 -10.67
CA ASP A 175 15.73 -0.14 -10.62
C ASP A 175 15.40 1.14 -9.85
N GLU A 176 14.21 1.72 -10.04
CA GLU A 176 13.74 2.90 -9.27
C GLU A 176 13.65 2.59 -7.77
N VAL A 177 13.13 1.41 -7.42
CA VAL A 177 13.03 0.95 -6.03
C VAL A 177 14.41 0.75 -5.41
N ILE A 178 15.35 0.16 -6.15
CA ILE A 178 16.74 -0.01 -5.70
C ILE A 178 17.38 1.35 -5.42
N GLN A 179 17.23 2.31 -6.34
CA GLN A 179 17.77 3.66 -6.17
C GLN A 179 17.15 4.37 -4.97
N PHE A 180 15.83 4.22 -4.79
CA PHE A 180 15.13 4.77 -3.65
C PHE A 180 15.65 4.22 -2.32
N VAL A 181 15.79 2.90 -2.20
CA VAL A 181 16.30 2.25 -0.98
C VAL A 181 17.76 2.63 -0.73
N LYS A 182 18.60 2.70 -1.76
CA LYS A 182 20.01 3.12 -1.63
C LYS A 182 20.19 4.54 -1.13
N LYS A 183 19.29 5.46 -1.51
CA LYS A 183 19.32 6.87 -1.08
C LYS A 183 18.76 7.08 0.33
N ASP A 184 18.11 6.08 0.90
CA ASP A 184 17.56 6.17 2.25
C ASP A 184 18.63 5.75 3.27
N ALA A 185 19.15 6.73 4.02
CA ALA A 185 20.20 6.51 5.02
C ALA A 185 19.83 5.42 6.05
N ARG A 186 18.53 5.17 6.28
CA ARG A 186 18.07 4.12 7.19
C ARG A 186 18.44 2.72 6.66
N PHE A 187 18.51 2.54 5.34
CA PHE A 187 18.74 1.25 4.69
C PHE A 187 20.12 1.10 4.04
N GLU A 188 21.04 2.05 4.19
CA GLU A 188 22.35 2.09 3.51
C GLU A 188 23.11 0.75 3.60
N LYS A 189 23.23 0.18 4.80
CA LYS A 189 23.99 -1.07 5.06
C LYS A 189 23.36 -2.34 4.47
N CYS A 190 22.07 -2.30 4.15
CA CYS A 190 21.28 -3.45 3.70
C CYS A 190 20.65 -3.26 2.31
N ALA A 191 20.89 -2.13 1.64
CA ALA A 191 20.30 -1.84 0.32
C ALA A 191 20.73 -2.84 -0.77
N GLN A 192 21.88 -3.48 -0.59
CA GLN A 192 22.37 -4.52 -1.48
C GLN A 192 21.47 -5.77 -1.48
N PHE A 193 20.85 -6.11 -0.35
CA PHE A 193 19.91 -7.23 -0.25
C PHE A 193 18.66 -7.00 -1.10
N VAL A 194 18.09 -5.77 -1.06
CA VAL A 194 16.92 -5.41 -1.87
C VAL A 194 17.26 -5.50 -3.37
N SER A 195 18.50 -5.13 -3.74
CA SER A 195 18.96 -5.21 -5.12
C SER A 195 19.01 -6.65 -5.64
N HIS A 196 19.41 -7.61 -4.81
CA HIS A 196 19.39 -9.03 -5.17
C HIS A 196 17.96 -9.57 -5.23
N SER A 197 17.14 -9.24 -4.23
CA SER A 197 15.76 -9.76 -4.09
C SER A 197 14.82 -9.31 -5.22
N LEU A 198 15.07 -8.17 -5.84
CA LEU A 198 14.27 -7.66 -6.96
C LEU A 198 14.75 -8.14 -8.34
N LYS A 199 15.93 -8.77 -8.41
CA LYS A 199 16.56 -9.24 -9.65
C LYS A 199 16.60 -10.76 -9.78
N SER A 200 16.29 -11.48 -8.70
CA SER A 200 16.05 -12.92 -8.65
C SER A 200 14.63 -13.26 -9.10
#